data_AF-A0A7V9TET1-F1
#
_entry.id   AF-A0A7V9TET1-F1
#
_cell.length_a   1.000
_cell.length_b   1.000
_cell.length_c   1.000
_cell.angle_alpha   90.00
_cell.angle_beta   90.00
_cell.angle_gamma   90.00
#
_symmetry.space_group_name_H-M   'P 1'
#
loop_
_entity.id
_entity.type
_entity.pdbx_description
1 polymer ?
#
loop_
_entity_poly.entity_id
_entity_poly.type
_entity_poly.pdbx_seq_one_letter_code
_entity_poly.pdbx_strand_id
1 'polypeptide(L)'
;MTWDLFSASGEGRRESLARAVAAAQADAGFERSAPHREEWTVSALNTALREMVESVFPALRVVGEITGFTRARSGHCYFTLRDADAQIRCVMWRDEARRLPTSPEEGMQVRVLGRISFYQPRGEL
;
A
#
# COMPACT_ATOMS: atom_id res chain seq x y z
N MET A 1 -7.84 -5.39 -21.09
CA MET A 1 -7.85 -5.73 -19.66
C MET A 1 -9.26 -5.48 -19.15
N THR A 2 -9.93 -6.55 -18.75
CA THR A 2 -11.37 -6.59 -18.45
C THR A 2 -11.63 -6.10 -17.03
N TRP A 3 -12.61 -5.21 -16.85
CA TRP A 3 -13.13 -4.80 -15.56
C TRP A 3 -14.23 -5.81 -15.18
N ASP A 4 -13.86 -6.88 -14.50
CA ASP A 4 -14.84 -7.88 -14.08
C ASP A 4 -15.66 -7.34 -12.89
N LEU A 5 -16.90 -6.96 -13.18
CA LEU A 5 -18.01 -7.04 -12.24
C LEU A 5 -18.41 -8.51 -12.14
N PHE A 6 -18.01 -9.23 -11.09
CA PHE A 6 -18.83 -10.32 -10.51
C PHE A 6 -18.27 -10.85 -9.18
N SER A 7 -19.22 -11.37 -8.39
CA SER A 7 -19.11 -12.15 -7.16
C SER A 7 -18.17 -13.36 -7.28
N ALA A 8 -17.25 -13.54 -6.33
CA ALA A 8 -16.66 -14.84 -5.96
C ALA A 8 -15.81 -14.76 -4.67
N SER A 9 -16.31 -15.45 -3.63
CA SER A 9 -15.68 -15.98 -2.40
C SER A 9 -14.50 -15.23 -1.78
N GLY A 10 -14.74 -14.54 -0.66
CA GLY A 10 -13.74 -13.80 0.11
C GLY A 10 -12.77 -14.65 0.94
N GLU A 11 -12.99 -15.97 1.03
CA GLU A 11 -12.28 -16.85 1.98
C GLU A 11 -10.85 -17.20 1.51
N GLY A 12 -10.69 -17.74 0.30
CA GLY A 12 -9.38 -18.19 -0.20
C GLY A 12 -8.34 -17.06 -0.43
N ARG A 13 -8.78 -15.80 -0.51
CA ARG A 13 -7.88 -14.64 -0.67
C ARG A 13 -7.40 -14.07 0.66
N ARG A 14 -8.24 -14.10 1.71
CA ARG A 14 -7.86 -13.72 3.08
C ARG A 14 -6.78 -14.66 3.63
N GLU A 15 -6.90 -15.94 3.33
CA GLU A 15 -5.92 -16.95 3.72
C GLU A 15 -4.53 -16.71 3.12
N SER A 16 -4.46 -16.19 1.87
CA SER A 16 -3.19 -15.89 1.21
C SER A 16 -2.46 -14.67 1.80
N LEU A 17 -3.20 -13.62 2.21
CA LEU A 17 -2.61 -12.46 2.90
C LEU A 17 -2.17 -12.83 4.32
N ALA A 18 -3.00 -13.59 5.05
CA ALA A 18 -2.66 -14.09 6.37
C ALA A 18 -1.41 -14.97 6.34
N ARG A 19 -1.26 -15.84 5.33
CA ARG A 19 -0.04 -16.62 5.12
C ARG A 19 1.17 -15.78 4.74
N ALA A 20 1.01 -14.75 3.90
CA ALA A 20 2.11 -13.84 3.56
C ALA A 20 2.59 -13.04 4.78
N VAL A 21 1.66 -12.54 5.60
CA VAL A 21 1.96 -11.85 6.86
C VAL A 21 2.62 -12.81 7.86
N ALA A 22 2.09 -14.02 8.03
CA ALA A 22 2.65 -15.03 8.94
C ALA A 22 4.04 -15.52 8.48
N ALA A 23 4.25 -15.68 7.18
CA ALA A 23 5.56 -16.03 6.62
C ALA A 23 6.57 -14.90 6.82
N ALA A 24 6.17 -13.64 6.63
CA ALA A 24 7.05 -12.50 6.89
C ALA A 24 7.33 -12.31 8.39
N GLN A 25 6.39 -12.65 9.27
CA GLN A 25 6.62 -12.71 10.72
C GLN A 25 7.58 -13.83 11.14
N ALA A 26 7.70 -14.91 10.35
CA ALA A 26 8.60 -16.02 10.61
C ALA A 26 10.02 -15.79 10.05
N ASP A 27 10.15 -15.04 8.94
CA ASP A 27 11.43 -14.73 8.29
C ASP A 27 12.08 -13.44 8.83
N ALA A 28 11.25 -12.49 9.30
CA ALA A 28 11.71 -11.42 10.16
C ALA A 28 12.05 -12.01 11.53
N GLY A 29 13.29 -12.49 11.70
CA GLY A 29 13.88 -12.94 12.96
C GLY A 29 13.94 -11.82 14.00
N PHE A 30 12.78 -11.29 14.39
CA PHE A 30 12.59 -10.34 15.47
C PHE A 30 12.62 -11.14 16.78
N GLU A 31 13.76 -11.78 17.04
CA GLU A 31 14.12 -12.08 18.42
C GLU A 31 14.05 -10.74 19.15
N ARG A 32 13.14 -10.62 20.11
CA ARG A 32 13.08 -9.47 21.01
C ARG A 32 14.37 -9.45 21.83
N SER A 33 15.43 -8.95 21.23
CA SER A 33 16.71 -8.76 21.89
C SER A 33 16.55 -7.63 22.90
N ALA A 34 17.31 -7.71 23.99
CA ALA A 34 17.37 -6.68 25.04
C ALA A 34 17.47 -5.27 24.43
N PRO A 35 16.92 -4.21 25.07
CA PRO A 35 16.82 -2.88 24.46
C PRO A 35 18.15 -2.47 23.82
N HIS A 36 18.11 -2.24 22.51
CA HIS A 36 19.27 -1.85 21.72
C HIS A 36 19.96 -0.66 22.40
N ARG A 37 21.21 -0.84 22.82
CA ARG A 37 22.09 0.25 23.29
C ARG A 37 22.52 1.19 22.15
N GLU A 38 22.18 0.87 20.91
CA GLU A 38 22.55 1.63 19.72
C GLU A 38 21.41 2.58 19.34
N GLU A 39 21.75 3.87 19.27
CA GLU A 39 20.84 4.93 18.83
C GLU A 39 20.66 4.86 17.32
N TRP A 40 19.40 4.89 16.86
CA TRP A 40 19.07 4.92 15.44
C TRP A 40 18.82 6.35 14.99
N THR A 41 19.39 6.73 13.84
CA THR A 41 18.97 7.97 13.17
C THR A 41 17.57 7.78 12.58
N VAL A 42 16.81 8.87 12.47
CA VAL A 42 15.46 8.84 11.85
C VAL A 42 15.50 8.27 10.42
N SER A 43 16.54 8.60 9.67
CA SER A 43 16.72 8.09 8.30
C SER A 43 17.04 6.58 8.27
N ALA A 44 17.84 6.08 9.21
CA ALA A 44 18.12 4.65 9.33
C ALA A 44 16.84 3.88 9.68
N LEU A 45 16.06 4.37 10.65
CA LEU A 45 14.78 3.77 11.03
C LEU A 45 13.78 3.77 9.86
N ASN A 46 13.62 4.90 9.17
CA ASN A 46 12.70 4.99 8.03
C ASN A 46 13.11 4.07 6.87
N THR A 47 14.41 3.84 6.68
CA THR A 47 14.92 2.90 5.68
C THR A 47 14.60 1.46 6.05
N ALA A 48 14.86 1.07 7.29
CA ALA A 48 14.52 -0.27 7.78
C ALA A 48 12.99 -0.54 7.72
N LEU A 49 12.16 0.44 8.09
CA LEU A 49 10.70 0.33 7.98
C LEU A 49 10.24 0.11 6.53
N ARG A 50 10.82 0.87 5.59
CA ARG A 50 10.52 0.72 4.17
C ARG A 50 10.89 -0.67 3.67
N GLU A 51 12.09 -1.14 3.96
CA GLU A 51 12.58 -2.44 3.54
C GLU A 51 11.72 -3.57 4.09
N MET A 52 11.34 -3.49 5.37
CA MET A 52 10.46 -4.46 6.01
C MET A 52 9.07 -4.49 5.36
N VAL A 53 8.44 -3.34 5.17
CA VAL A 53 7.10 -3.27 4.58
C VAL A 53 7.11 -3.77 3.14
N GLU A 54 8.10 -3.37 2.35
CA GLU A 54 8.23 -3.78 0.95
C GLU A 54 8.61 -5.27 0.78
N SER A 55 9.25 -5.90 1.78
CA SER A 55 9.58 -7.33 1.74
C SER A 55 8.38 -8.21 2.13
N VAL A 56 7.56 -7.76 3.08
CA VAL A 56 6.36 -8.48 3.54
C VAL A 56 5.27 -8.48 2.47
N PHE A 57 5.05 -7.35 1.81
CA PHE A 57 3.91 -7.14 0.92
C PHE A 57 4.34 -7.09 -0.54
N PRO A 58 4.13 -8.18 -1.31
CA PRO A 58 4.23 -8.09 -2.76
C PRO A 58 3.14 -7.16 -3.32
N ALA A 59 3.21 -6.89 -4.63
CA ALA A 59 2.16 -6.13 -5.28
C ALA A 59 0.79 -6.78 -5.05
N LEU A 60 -0.16 -6.01 -4.50
CA LEU A 60 -1.46 -6.51 -4.06
C LEU A 60 -2.60 -5.65 -4.59
N ARG A 61 -3.79 -6.25 -4.62
CA ARG A 61 -5.02 -5.55 -5.05
C ARG A 61 -5.82 -5.09 -3.85
N VAL A 62 -6.10 -3.79 -3.77
CA VAL A 62 -6.95 -3.17 -2.75
C VAL A 62 -8.25 -2.70 -3.41
N VAL A 63 -9.36 -2.79 -2.68
CA VAL A 63 -10.65 -2.22 -3.08
C VAL A 63 -11.00 -1.13 -2.08
N GLY A 64 -11.49 -0.01 -2.57
CA GLY A 64 -11.89 1.11 -1.73
C GLY A 64 -12.56 2.21 -2.54
N GLU A 65 -13.14 3.17 -1.84
CA GLU A 65 -13.67 4.40 -2.40
C GLU A 65 -12.56 5.45 -2.51
N ILE A 66 -12.48 6.14 -3.65
CA ILE A 66 -11.54 7.25 -3.83
C ILE A 66 -12.03 8.49 -3.10
N THR A 67 -11.12 9.11 -2.34
CA THR A 67 -11.30 10.43 -1.75
C THR A 67 -10.06 11.30 -1.89
N GLY A 68 -10.26 12.62 -1.92
CA GLY A 68 -9.20 13.62 -2.03
C GLY A 68 -8.36 13.50 -3.31
N PHE A 69 -8.96 13.15 -4.45
CA PHE A 69 -8.22 12.97 -5.70
C PHE A 69 -7.66 14.30 -6.22
N THR A 70 -6.34 14.35 -6.40
CA THR A 70 -5.62 15.51 -6.92
C THR A 70 -4.58 15.08 -7.94
N ARG A 71 -4.51 15.76 -9.09
CA ARG A 71 -3.43 15.60 -10.06
C ARG A 71 -2.46 16.79 -9.96
N ALA A 72 -1.21 16.51 -9.57
CA ALA A 72 -0.17 17.53 -9.47
C ALA A 72 0.34 17.96 -10.84
N ARG A 73 1.04 19.11 -10.90
CA ARG A 73 1.66 19.63 -12.13
C ARG A 73 2.69 18.68 -12.75
N SER A 74 3.32 17.83 -11.95
CA SER A 74 4.23 16.76 -12.41
C SER A 74 3.52 15.62 -13.16
N GLY A 75 2.18 15.57 -13.10
CA GLY A 75 1.35 14.52 -13.67
C GLY A 75 1.05 13.35 -12.73
N HIS A 76 1.68 13.31 -11.54
CA HIS A 76 1.35 12.34 -10.48
C HIS A 76 -0.04 12.60 -9.91
N CYS A 77 -0.76 11.53 -9.58
CA CYS A 77 -2.03 11.63 -8.88
C CYS A 77 -1.86 11.20 -7.42
N TYR A 78 -2.54 11.91 -6.54
CA TYR A 78 -2.61 11.65 -5.11
C TYR A 78 -4.07 11.46 -4.75
N PHE A 79 -4.38 10.43 -4.00
CA PHE A 79 -5.73 10.16 -3.50
C PHE A 79 -5.65 9.28 -2.27
N THR A 80 -6.78 9.10 -1.59
CA THR A 80 -6.93 8.17 -0.49
C THR A 80 -7.94 7.10 -0.90
N LEU A 81 -7.62 5.84 -0.66
CA LEU A 81 -8.61 4.77 -0.71
C LEU A 81 -9.16 4.58 0.70
N ARG A 82 -10.48 4.56 0.84
CA ARG A 82 -11.15 4.31 2.13
C ARG A 82 -12.16 3.17 2.04
N ASP A 83 -12.44 2.56 3.17
CA ASP A 83 -13.61 1.75 3.43
C ASP A 83 -14.34 2.26 4.69
N ALA A 84 -15.16 1.42 5.34
CA ALA A 84 -15.92 1.82 6.52
C ALA A 84 -15.05 2.08 7.75
N ASP A 85 -13.91 1.40 7.87
CA ASP A 85 -13.12 1.32 9.10
C ASP A 85 -11.69 1.87 8.92
N ALA A 86 -11.21 1.98 7.69
CA ALA A 86 -9.83 2.30 7.38
C ALA A 86 -9.66 3.15 6.12
N GLN A 87 -8.46 3.75 6.01
CA GLN A 87 -8.03 4.47 4.83
C GLN A 87 -6.53 4.32 4.58
N ILE A 88 -6.11 4.46 3.33
CA ILE A 88 -4.70 4.44 2.92
C ILE A 88 -4.42 5.49 1.86
N ARG A 89 -3.31 6.22 2.02
CA ARG A 89 -2.87 7.22 1.04
C ARG A 89 -2.24 6.51 -0.16
N CYS A 90 -2.55 7.00 -1.34
CA CYS A 90 -2.14 6.42 -2.60
C CYS A 90 -1.46 7.47 -3.47
N VAL A 91 -0.37 7.05 -4.10
CA VAL A 91 0.29 7.76 -5.19
C VAL A 91 0.19 6.94 -6.45
N MET A 92 -0.25 7.57 -7.53
CA MET A 92 -0.16 7.04 -8.88
C MET A 92 0.84 7.87 -9.67
N TRP A 93 1.90 7.20 -10.12
CA TRP A 93 2.95 7.80 -10.92
C TRP A 93 2.42 8.25 -12.28
N ARG A 94 3.10 9.21 -12.91
CA ARG A 94 2.54 9.92 -14.08
C ARG A 94 2.32 8.98 -15.26
N ASP A 95 3.19 7.98 -15.43
CA ASP A 95 3.18 7.07 -16.57
C ASP A 95 2.00 6.09 -16.47
N GLU A 96 1.69 5.66 -15.25
CA GLU A 96 0.54 4.87 -14.86
C GLU A 96 -0.74 5.69 -15.01
N ALA A 97 -0.72 6.93 -14.52
CA ALA A 97 -1.86 7.85 -14.60
C ALA A 97 -2.22 8.26 -16.03
N ARG A 98 -1.27 8.18 -16.98
CA ARG A 98 -1.51 8.39 -18.42
C ARG A 98 -2.14 7.19 -19.11
N ARG A 99 -2.01 5.99 -18.53
CA ARG A 99 -2.61 4.75 -19.05
C ARG A 99 -4.06 4.57 -18.58
N LEU A 100 -4.55 5.44 -17.70
CA LEU A 100 -5.93 5.40 -17.27
C LEU A 100 -6.87 5.79 -18.43
N PRO A 101 -7.92 5.00 -18.69
CA PRO A 101 -8.91 5.33 -19.72
C PRO A 101 -9.80 6.51 -19.33
N THR A 102 -9.99 6.72 -18.02
CA THR A 102 -10.76 7.83 -17.45
C THR A 102 -10.01 8.40 -16.25
N SER A 103 -10.22 9.68 -15.96
CA SER A 103 -9.77 10.24 -14.68
C SER A 103 -10.64 9.63 -13.55
N PRO A 104 -10.04 9.17 -12.45
CA PRO A 104 -10.79 8.79 -11.27
C PRO A 104 -11.50 9.99 -10.64
N GLU A 105 -12.66 9.76 -10.05
CA GLU A 105 -13.51 10.81 -9.45
C GLU A 105 -13.73 10.54 -7.96
N GLU A 106 -14.08 11.60 -7.22
CA GLU A 106 -14.49 11.51 -5.81
C GLU A 106 -15.68 10.54 -5.65
N GLY A 107 -15.62 9.68 -4.64
CA GLY A 107 -16.68 8.71 -4.36
C GLY A 107 -16.67 7.48 -5.28
N MET A 108 -15.73 7.38 -6.22
CA MET A 108 -15.65 6.22 -7.11
C MET A 108 -15.13 4.99 -6.36
N GLN A 109 -15.90 3.90 -6.41
CA GLN A 109 -15.42 2.59 -5.94
C GLN A 109 -14.45 1.99 -6.95
N VAL A 110 -13.23 1.69 -6.51
CA VAL A 110 -12.17 1.20 -7.40
C VAL A 110 -11.49 -0.04 -6.84
N ARG A 111 -10.84 -0.78 -7.74
CA ARG A 111 -9.86 -1.82 -7.41
C ARG A 111 -8.50 -1.40 -7.96
N VAL A 112 -7.53 -1.21 -7.08
CA VAL A 112 -6.19 -0.75 -7.45
C VAL A 112 -5.20 -1.89 -7.24
N LEU A 113 -4.27 -2.07 -8.18
CA LEU A 113 -3.09 -2.91 -8.00
C LEU A 113 -1.91 -1.99 -7.70
N GLY A 114 -1.21 -2.22 -6.60
CA GLY A 114 -0.10 -1.39 -6.18
C GLY A 114 0.87 -2.12 -5.27
N ARG A 115 1.96 -1.45 -4.92
CA ARG A 115 2.92 -1.90 -3.91
C ARG A 115 2.75 -1.04 -2.67
N ILE A 116 2.81 -1.66 -1.49
CA ILE A 116 2.87 -0.92 -0.24
C ILE A 116 4.32 -0.47 -0.06
N SER A 117 4.51 0.77 0.37
CA SER A 117 5.82 1.36 0.58
C SER A 117 5.73 2.36 1.72
N PHE A 118 6.88 2.72 2.28
CA PHE A 118 6.99 3.73 3.33
C PHE A 118 7.70 4.95 2.76
N TYR A 119 7.04 6.10 2.79
CA TYR A 119 7.57 7.35 2.28
C TYR A 119 8.56 7.96 3.27
N GLN A 120 9.82 7.55 3.13
CA GLN A 120 10.95 7.92 4.00
C GLN A 120 11.06 9.42 4.33
N PRO A 121 10.85 10.36 3.38
CA PRO A 121 11.00 11.79 3.67
C PRO A 121 9.99 12.35 4.67
N ARG A 122 8.81 11.71 4.82
CA ARG A 122 7.79 12.14 5.79
C ARG A 122 7.52 11.12 6.90
N GLY A 123 8.06 9.91 6.80
CA GLY A 123 7.79 8.85 7.76
C GLY A 123 6.34 8.36 7.69
N GLU A 124 5.73 8.39 6.51
CA GLU A 124 4.31 8.06 6.29
C GLU A 124 4.17 6.77 5.47
N LEU A 125 3.16 5.96 5.76
CA LEU A 125 2.68 4.86 4.91
C LEU A 125 1.67 5.36 3.86
#